data_AF-A0A9P8BGK1-F1
#
_entry.id   AF-A0A9P8BGK1-F1
#
_cell.length_a   1.000
_cell.length_b   1.000
_cell.length_c   1.000
_cell.angle_alpha   90.00
_cell.angle_beta   90.00
_cell.angle_gamma   90.00
#
_symmetry.space_group_name_H-M   'P 1'
#
loop_
_entity.id
_entity.type
_entity.pdbx_description
1 polymer ?
#
loop_
_entity_poly.entity_id
_entity_poly.type
_entity_poly.pdbx_seq_one_letter_code
_entity_poly.pdbx_strand_id
1 'polypeptide(L)'
;MPRSAQGVVLANLFATSTVFSLQLFCPNRLYDGHISSWFSDNLGLRRAPLTPATEPAHGVVLCLNFAILVHIFSASMSSRPHAHAGLALMEFSYSLAALGICYFYPKFGSGILFFGALPNLAFATAICIVGRHGPRDMVNLLMGDAAVLRVDQGMRKKDKE
;
A
#
# COMPACT_ATOMS: atom_id res chain seq x y z
N MET A 1 21.02 12.59 -13.55
CA MET A 1 20.65 11.34 -12.84
C MET A 1 19.14 11.20 -12.92
N PRO A 2 18.58 10.10 -13.44
CA PRO A 2 17.15 9.85 -13.31
C PRO A 2 16.80 9.91 -11.84
N ARG A 3 15.84 10.76 -11.47
CA ARG A 3 15.31 10.78 -10.10
C ARG A 3 14.47 9.51 -9.95
N SER A 4 15.14 8.44 -9.54
CA SER A 4 14.50 7.18 -9.17
C SER A 4 13.39 7.47 -8.16
N ALA A 5 12.19 6.95 -8.40
CA ALA A 5 11.08 7.05 -7.45
C ALA A 5 11.39 6.36 -6.11
N GLN A 6 12.51 5.63 -6.03
CA GLN A 6 13.03 4.99 -4.82
C GLN A 6 13.05 5.89 -3.59
N GLY A 7 13.32 7.20 -3.72
CA GLY A 7 13.24 8.12 -2.58
C GLY A 7 11.84 8.21 -1.99
N VAL A 8 10.81 8.25 -2.85
CA VAL A 8 9.40 8.23 -2.45
C VAL A 8 9.02 6.87 -1.89
N VAL A 9 9.48 5.78 -2.51
CA VAL A 9 9.24 4.41 -2.05
C VAL A 9 9.86 4.16 -0.67
N LEU A 10 11.06 4.69 -0.40
CA LEU A 10 11.70 4.62 0.92
C LEU A 10 10.96 5.44 1.97
N ALA A 11 10.50 6.65 1.62
CA ALA A 11 9.67 7.46 2.51
C ALA A 11 8.34 6.74 2.84
N ASN A 12 7.74 6.09 1.84
CA ASN A 12 6.56 5.27 2.02
C ASN A 12 6.84 4.06 2.93
N LEU A 13 7.93 3.34 2.71
CA LEU A 13 8.34 2.24 3.59
C LEU A 13 8.44 2.70 5.04
N PHE A 14 9.10 3.83 5.29
CA PHE A 14 9.26 4.38 6.62
C PHE A 14 7.91 4.76 7.25
N ALA A 15 7.06 5.48 6.52
CA ALA A 15 5.74 5.90 6.98
C ALA A 15 4.85 4.67 7.29
N THR A 16 4.75 3.74 6.36
CA THR A 16 3.91 2.55 6.48
C THR A 16 4.41 1.60 7.57
N SER A 17 5.73 1.43 7.71
CA SER A 17 6.32 0.64 8.81
C SER A 17 6.06 1.29 10.17
N THR A 18 6.12 2.62 10.25
CA THR A 18 5.82 3.35 11.49
C THR A 18 4.35 3.18 11.88
N VAL A 19 3.43 3.36 10.94
CA VAL A 19 2.00 3.17 11.17
C VAL A 19 1.69 1.73 11.56
N PHE A 20 2.23 0.74 10.84
CA PHE A 20 2.04 -0.68 11.16
C PHE A 20 2.60 -1.05 12.54
N SER A 21 3.78 -0.53 12.90
CA SER A 21 4.37 -0.75 14.22
C SER A 21 3.53 -0.10 15.33
N LEU A 22 3.04 1.12 15.12
CA LEU A 22 2.14 1.76 16.09
C LEU A 22 0.81 1.01 16.22
N GLN A 23 0.29 0.42 15.13
CA GLN A 23 -0.89 -0.45 15.18
C GLN A 23 -0.66 -1.71 16.00
N LEU A 24 0.51 -2.34 15.87
CA LEU A 24 0.86 -3.55 16.62
C LEU A 24 1.12 -3.28 18.11
N PHE A 25 1.95 -2.28 18.42
CA PHE A 25 2.48 -2.06 19.77
C PHE A 25 1.70 -1.01 20.57
N CYS A 26 1.02 -0.08 19.90
CA CYS A 26 0.28 1.02 20.53
C CYS A 26 -1.17 1.10 20.04
N PRO A 27 -1.93 -0.01 19.97
CA PRO A 27 -3.27 -0.01 19.39
C PRO A 27 -4.17 1.04 20.05
N ASN A 28 -4.16 1.13 21.38
CA ASN A 28 -5.01 2.03 22.17
C ASN A 28 -4.74 3.55 21.97
N ARG A 29 -3.69 3.94 21.24
CA ARG A 29 -3.39 5.36 20.96
C ARG A 29 -3.84 5.81 19.58
N LEU A 30 -3.99 4.87 18.65
CA LEU A 30 -4.48 5.14 17.30
C LEU A 30 -5.92 4.66 17.12
N TYR A 31 -6.42 3.82 18.03
CA TYR A 31 -7.72 3.19 17.98
C TYR A 31 -8.51 3.33 19.27
N ASP A 32 -9.80 3.65 19.13
CA ASP A 32 -10.82 3.32 20.13
C ASP A 32 -11.28 1.85 20.06
N GLY A 33 -10.65 0.97 19.26
CA GLY A 33 -10.99 -0.45 19.29
C GLY A 33 -10.17 -1.38 18.40
N HIS A 34 -10.18 -2.65 18.82
CA HIS A 34 -10.44 -3.79 17.94
C HIS A 34 -9.28 -4.36 17.09
N ILE A 35 -8.35 -5.11 17.72
CA ILE A 35 -7.44 -6.06 17.03
C ILE A 35 -8.13 -7.43 16.95
N SER A 36 -8.05 -8.12 15.79
CA SER A 36 -8.55 -9.50 15.61
C SER A 36 -8.02 -10.42 16.71
N SER A 37 -8.89 -11.25 17.31
CA SER A 37 -8.48 -12.17 18.37
C SER A 37 -7.44 -13.17 17.85
N TRP A 38 -7.54 -13.60 16.59
CA TRP A 38 -6.53 -14.45 15.94
C TRP A 38 -5.14 -13.78 15.92
N PHE A 39 -5.06 -12.50 15.55
CA PHE A 39 -3.79 -11.76 15.50
C PHE A 39 -3.25 -11.51 16.92
N SER A 40 -4.15 -11.21 17.85
CA SER A 40 -3.84 -11.05 19.27
C SER A 40 -3.25 -12.33 19.86
N ASP A 41 -3.80 -13.50 19.50
CA ASP A 41 -3.39 -14.80 20.00
C ASP A 41 -2.05 -15.27 19.43
N ASN A 42 -1.79 -15.01 18.15
CA ASN A 42 -0.53 -15.39 17.49
C ASN A 42 0.64 -14.49 17.89
N LEU A 43 0.40 -13.22 18.22
CA LEU A 43 1.44 -12.26 18.59
C LEU A 43 1.51 -11.96 20.10
N GLY A 44 0.68 -12.61 20.91
CA GLY A 44 0.63 -12.37 22.35
C GLY A 44 0.16 -10.96 22.75
N LEU A 45 -0.62 -10.30 21.90
CA LEU A 45 -1.14 -8.95 22.15
C LEU A 45 -2.37 -9.01 23.07
N ARG A 46 -2.67 -7.91 23.75
CA ARG A 46 -3.83 -7.80 24.66
C ARG A 46 -5.14 -7.79 23.85
N ARG A 47 -6.01 -8.78 24.09
CA ARG A 47 -7.34 -8.88 23.44
C ARG A 47 -8.20 -7.66 23.81
N ALA A 48 -8.49 -6.81 22.84
CA ALA A 48 -9.61 -5.87 22.89
C ALA A 48 -10.74 -6.51 22.08
N PRO A 49 -11.87 -6.92 22.70
CA PRO A 49 -12.87 -7.73 22.02
C PRO A 49 -13.45 -6.96 20.83
N LEU A 50 -13.18 -7.46 19.63
CA LEU A 50 -14.01 -7.18 18.46
C LEU A 50 -15.38 -7.81 18.69
N THR A 51 -16.42 -7.17 18.15
CA THR A 51 -17.68 -7.90 17.99
C THR A 51 -17.44 -9.05 17.01
N PRO A 52 -17.91 -10.28 17.28
CA PRO A 52 -17.67 -11.45 16.41
C PRO A 52 -18.08 -11.23 14.94
N ALA A 53 -19.00 -10.28 14.70
CA ALA A 53 -19.46 -9.90 13.38
C ALA A 53 -18.44 -9.10 12.55
N THR A 54 -17.49 -8.40 13.18
CA THR A 54 -16.53 -7.50 12.51
C THR A 54 -15.10 -8.05 12.47
N GLU A 55 -14.84 -9.13 13.22
CA GLU A 55 -13.52 -9.75 13.33
C GLU A 55 -12.93 -10.29 12.02
N PRO A 56 -13.68 -11.01 11.17
CA PRO A 56 -13.14 -11.50 9.89
C PRO A 56 -12.75 -10.37 8.95
N ALA A 57 -13.54 -9.29 8.92
CA ALA A 57 -13.25 -8.11 8.10
C ALA A 57 -11.95 -7.42 8.56
N HIS A 58 -11.73 -7.33 9.88
CA HIS A 58 -10.48 -6.78 10.42
C HIS A 58 -9.26 -7.66 10.09
N GLY A 59 -9.40 -8.99 10.19
CA GLY A 59 -8.34 -9.92 9.78
C GLY A 59 -7.94 -9.75 8.31
N VAL A 60 -8.91 -9.59 7.41
CA VAL A 60 -8.67 -9.30 5.99
C VAL A 60 -7.93 -7.98 5.80
N VAL A 61 -8.32 -6.91 6.51
CA VAL A 61 -7.63 -5.61 6.44
C VAL A 61 -6.18 -5.70 6.92
N LEU A 62 -5.91 -6.43 8.00
CA LEU A 62 -4.54 -6.67 8.48
C LEU A 62 -3.70 -7.44 7.45
N CYS A 63 -4.25 -8.50 6.85
CA CYS A 63 -3.57 -9.26 5.80
C CYS A 63 -3.25 -8.37 4.59
N LEU A 64 -4.18 -7.51 4.18
CA LEU A 64 -3.96 -6.57 3.07
C LEU A 64 -2.88 -5.53 3.42
N ASN A 65 -2.91 -4.95 4.62
CA ASN A 65 -1.86 -4.02 5.07
C ASN A 65 -0.47 -4.70 5.12
N PHE A 66 -0.39 -5.95 5.57
CA PHE A 66 0.84 -6.71 5.58
C PHE A 66 1.35 -7.01 4.16
N ALA A 67 0.46 -7.42 3.24
CA ALA A 67 0.82 -7.64 1.84
C ALA A 67 1.36 -6.37 1.18
N ILE A 68 0.74 -5.21 1.44
CA ILE A 68 1.21 -3.91 0.96
C ILE A 68 2.60 -3.60 1.51
N LEU A 69 2.83 -3.79 2.82
CA LEU A 69 4.13 -3.56 3.44
C LEU A 69 5.24 -4.42 2.80
N VAL A 70 4.98 -5.70 2.56
CA VAL A 70 5.92 -6.61 1.88
C VAL A 70 6.26 -6.12 0.47
N HIS A 71 5.27 -5.65 -0.28
CA HIS A 71 5.48 -5.13 -1.63
C HIS A 71 6.24 -3.79 -1.62
N ILE A 72 5.97 -2.88 -0.68
CA ILE A 72 6.73 -1.65 -0.52
C ILE A 72 8.19 -1.97 -0.20
N PHE A 73 8.45 -2.92 0.71
CA PHE A 73 9.79 -3.37 1.06
C PHE A 73 10.53 -3.98 -0.15
N SER A 74 9.85 -4.83 -0.93
CA SER A 74 10.44 -5.39 -2.15
C SER A 74 10.79 -4.30 -3.18
N ALA A 75 9.89 -3.34 -3.39
CA ALA A 75 10.09 -2.23 -4.31
C ALA A 75 11.18 -1.25 -3.84
N SER A 76 11.33 -1.03 -2.53
CA SER A 76 12.38 -0.14 -1.98
C SER A 76 13.79 -0.69 -2.20
N MET A 77 13.92 -2.01 -2.20
CA MET A 77 15.18 -2.72 -2.47
C MET A 77 15.51 -2.78 -3.97
N SER A 78 14.55 -2.45 -4.85
CA SER A 78 14.73 -2.44 -6.29
C SER A 78 15.06 -1.04 -6.81
N SER A 79 16.03 -0.96 -7.73
CA SER A 79 16.32 0.25 -8.51
C SER A 79 15.56 0.29 -9.85
N ARG A 80 14.74 -0.73 -10.15
CA ARG A 80 14.09 -0.86 -11.45
C ARG A 80 12.78 -0.06 -11.53
N PRO A 81 12.57 0.76 -12.59
CA PRO A 81 11.38 1.59 -12.72
C PRO A 81 10.05 0.81 -12.71
N HIS A 82 9.99 -0.37 -13.33
CA HIS A 82 8.76 -1.17 -13.31
C HIS A 82 8.36 -1.65 -11.92
N ALA A 83 9.32 -1.83 -11.00
CA ALA A 83 9.01 -2.23 -9.62
C ALA A 83 8.29 -1.09 -8.89
N HIS A 84 8.71 0.15 -9.12
CA HIS A 84 8.06 1.34 -8.53
C HIS A 84 6.72 1.64 -9.19
N ALA A 85 6.63 1.51 -10.52
CA ALA A 85 5.36 1.65 -11.24
C ALA A 85 4.35 0.55 -10.84
N GLY A 86 4.80 -0.68 -10.64
CA GLY A 86 3.99 -1.79 -10.13
C GLY A 86 3.52 -1.54 -8.69
N LEU A 87 4.39 -1.00 -7.83
CA LEU A 87 4.00 -0.59 -6.48
C LEU A 87 2.91 0.49 -6.52
N ALA A 88 3.11 1.53 -7.32
CA ALA A 88 2.12 2.61 -7.44
C ALA A 88 0.76 2.10 -7.94
N LEU A 89 0.75 1.12 -8.86
CA LEU A 89 -0.49 0.53 -9.35
C LEU A 89 -1.21 -0.25 -8.25
N MET A 90 -0.45 -1.02 -7.46
CA MET A 90 -1.00 -1.77 -6.33
C MET A 90 -1.57 -0.82 -5.26
N GLU A 91 -0.84 0.23 -4.89
CA GLU A 91 -1.31 1.23 -3.93
C GLU A 91 -2.56 1.98 -4.40
N PHE A 92 -2.60 2.34 -5.69
CA PHE A 92 -3.77 2.96 -6.29
C PHE A 92 -4.99 2.03 -6.28
N SER A 93 -4.79 0.77 -6.66
CA SER A 93 -5.86 -0.26 -6.67
C SER A 93 -6.42 -0.51 -5.27
N TYR A 94 -5.54 -0.60 -4.27
CA TYR A 94 -5.96 -0.74 -2.89
C TYR A 94 -6.73 0.48 -2.39
N SER A 95 -6.24 1.69 -2.69
CA SER A 95 -6.89 2.93 -2.30
C SER A 95 -8.30 3.03 -2.88
N LEU A 96 -8.47 2.68 -4.17
CA LEU A 96 -9.76 2.62 -4.82
C LEU A 96 -10.70 1.59 -4.19
N ALA A 97 -10.21 0.38 -3.92
CA ALA A 97 -10.99 -0.67 -3.28
C ALA A 97 -11.43 -0.25 -1.87
N ALA A 98 -10.52 0.33 -1.07
CA ALA A 98 -10.80 0.80 0.28
C ALA A 98 -11.80 1.97 0.28
N LEU A 99 -11.64 2.96 -0.61
CA LEU A 99 -12.60 4.06 -0.76
C LEU A 99 -13.97 3.55 -1.24
N GLY A 100 -13.99 2.58 -2.16
CA GLY A 100 -15.22 1.93 -2.60
C GLY A 100 -15.94 1.20 -1.47
N ILE A 101 -15.22 0.45 -0.63
CA ILE A 101 -15.78 -0.20 0.56
C ILE A 101 -16.31 0.85 1.53
N CYS A 102 -15.57 1.93 1.79
CA CYS A 102 -16.04 3.01 2.66
C CYS A 102 -17.31 3.68 2.14
N TYR A 103 -17.45 3.83 0.82
CA TYR A 103 -18.61 4.46 0.19
C TYR A 103 -19.85 3.55 0.15
N PHE A 104 -19.69 2.31 -0.33
CA PHE A 104 -20.81 1.38 -0.52
C PHE A 104 -21.18 0.61 0.76
N TYR A 105 -20.24 0.45 1.68
CA TYR A 105 -20.38 -0.37 2.87
C TYR A 105 -19.92 0.38 4.13
N PRO A 106 -20.53 1.51 4.49
CA PRO A 106 -20.07 2.36 5.61
C PRO A 106 -20.04 1.64 6.97
N LYS A 107 -20.82 0.56 7.13
CA LYS A 107 -20.76 -0.31 8.33
C LYS A 107 -19.45 -1.11 8.45
N PHE A 108 -18.75 -1.32 7.34
CA PHE A 108 -17.49 -2.05 7.22
C PHE A 108 -16.32 -1.14 6.83
N GLY A 109 -16.62 0.02 6.23
CA GLY A 109 -15.75 1.14 5.96
C GLY A 109 -15.26 1.78 7.24
N SER A 110 -14.34 1.11 7.91
CA SER A 110 -13.73 1.63 9.12
C SER A 110 -12.89 2.87 8.82
N GLY A 111 -12.73 3.76 9.81
CA GLY A 111 -11.78 4.87 9.72
C GLY A 111 -10.39 4.42 9.30
N ILE A 112 -9.99 3.18 9.60
CA ILE A 112 -8.73 2.54 9.18
C ILE A 112 -8.57 2.49 7.67
N LEU A 113 -9.60 1.97 6.99
CA LEU A 113 -9.59 1.80 5.55
C LEU A 113 -9.48 3.16 4.88
N PHE A 114 -10.18 4.17 5.42
CA PHE A 114 -10.12 5.53 4.94
C PHE A 114 -8.76 6.20 5.22
N PHE A 115 -8.24 6.10 6.44
CA PHE A 115 -6.94 6.63 6.84
C PHE A 115 -5.76 5.91 6.19
N GLY A 116 -5.92 4.66 5.74
CA GLY A 116 -4.92 3.94 4.96
C GLY A 116 -5.02 4.22 3.45
N ALA A 117 -6.24 4.41 2.92
CA ALA A 117 -6.44 4.71 1.51
C ALA A 117 -5.86 6.05 1.08
N LEU A 118 -5.97 7.09 1.91
CA LEU A 118 -5.49 8.43 1.56
C LEU A 118 -3.94 8.49 1.43
N PRO A 119 -3.14 7.98 2.38
CA PRO A 119 -1.70 7.88 2.23
C PRO A 119 -1.27 7.03 1.03
N ASN A 120 -1.90 5.88 0.81
CA ASN A 120 -1.57 5.01 -0.33
C ASN A 120 -1.86 5.72 -1.66
N LEU A 121 -2.95 6.48 -1.75
CA LEU A 121 -3.25 7.30 -2.93
C LEU A 121 -2.21 8.42 -3.12
N ALA A 122 -1.80 9.08 -2.04
CA ALA A 122 -0.79 10.13 -2.08
C ALA A 122 0.59 9.59 -2.51
N PHE A 123 1.03 8.45 -1.95
CA PHE A 123 2.29 7.80 -2.33
C PHE A 123 2.25 7.25 -3.75
N ALA A 124 1.16 6.61 -4.17
CA ALA A 124 0.99 6.19 -5.57
C ALA A 124 1.13 7.38 -6.52
N THR A 125 0.47 8.49 -6.22
CA THR A 125 0.55 9.72 -7.02
C THR A 125 1.96 10.30 -7.04
N ALA A 126 2.63 10.35 -5.88
CA ALA A 126 3.99 10.85 -5.78
C ALA A 126 5.00 9.98 -6.55
N ILE A 127 4.86 8.65 -6.49
CA ILE A 127 5.67 7.71 -7.28
C ILE A 127 5.45 7.94 -8.77
N CYS A 128 4.20 8.13 -9.22
CA CYS A 128 3.90 8.43 -10.62
C CYS A 128 4.51 9.76 -11.08
N ILE A 129 4.39 10.81 -10.29
CA ILE A 129 4.93 12.14 -10.63
C ILE A 129 6.47 12.11 -10.67
N VAL A 130 7.11 11.59 -9.62
CA VAL A 130 8.58 11.58 -9.51
C VAL A 130 9.19 10.59 -10.50
N GLY A 131 8.60 9.40 -10.61
CA GLY A 131 9.00 8.37 -11.55
C GLY A 131 8.57 8.63 -12.99
N ARG A 132 7.88 9.73 -13.28
CA ARG A 132 7.35 10.08 -14.62
C ARG A 132 6.53 8.94 -15.26
N HIS A 133 5.79 8.20 -14.44
CA HIS A 133 4.93 7.10 -14.87
C HIS A 133 3.56 7.66 -15.27
N GLY A 134 3.15 7.42 -16.51
CA GLY A 134 1.80 7.75 -16.97
C GLY A 134 0.79 6.64 -16.67
N PRO A 135 -0.52 6.92 -16.75
CA PRO A 135 -1.57 5.91 -16.59
C PRO A 135 -1.40 4.74 -17.57
N ARG A 136 -0.93 5.03 -18.78
CA ARG A 136 -0.63 4.04 -19.81
C ARG A 136 0.50 3.09 -19.38
N ASP A 137 1.52 3.59 -18.70
CA ASP A 137 2.63 2.76 -18.22
C ASP A 137 2.14 1.80 -17.13
N MET A 138 1.22 2.25 -16.27
CA MET A 138 0.59 1.40 -15.26
C MET A 138 -0.31 0.33 -15.87
N VAL A 139 -1.16 0.68 -16.84
CA VAL A 139 -2.02 -0.29 -17.53
C VAL A 139 -1.18 -1.29 -18.33
N ASN A 140 -0.08 -0.83 -18.94
CA ASN A 140 0.83 -1.72 -19.67
C ASN A 140 1.43 -2.79 -18.75
N LEU A 141 1.68 -2.53 -17.46
CA LEU A 141 2.17 -3.55 -16.52
C LEU A 141 1.18 -4.71 -16.33
N LEU A 142 -0.11 -4.48 -16.56
CA LEU A 142 -1.13 -5.55 -16.54
C LEU A 142 -1.04 -6.47 -17.77
N MET A 143 -0.32 -6.08 -18.82
CA MET A 143 -0.16 -6.84 -20.06
C MET A 143 1.02 -7.84 -20.04
N GLY A 144 1.69 -8.01 -18.90
CA GLY A 144 2.73 -9.02 -18.69
C GLY A 144 4.15 -8.62 -19.11
N ASP A 145 5.05 -9.60 -19.18
CA ASP A 145 6.51 -9.41 -19.23
C ASP A 145 7.01 -8.55 -20.40
N ALA A 146 6.38 -8.68 -21.58
CA ALA A 146 6.75 -7.89 -22.76
C ALA A 146 6.50 -6.39 -22.55
N ALA A 147 5.51 -6.03 -21.73
CA ALA A 147 5.19 -4.67 -21.41
C ALA A 147 6.09 -4.10 -20.29
N VAL A 148 6.50 -4.94 -19.34
CA VAL A 148 7.53 -4.60 -18.33
C VAL A 148 8.84 -4.18 -19.01
N LEU A 149 9.28 -4.95 -20.02
CA LEU A 149 10.47 -4.63 -20.81
C LEU A 149 10.34 -3.29 -21.57
N ARG A 150 9.14 -2.98 -22.09
CA ARG A 150 8.88 -1.70 -22.78
C ARG A 150 8.91 -0.51 -21.81
N VAL A 151 8.40 -0.67 -20.60
CA VAL A 151 8.47 0.37 -19.55
C VAL A 151 9.94 0.63 -19.19
N ASP A 152 10.72 -0.42 -18.95
CA ASP A 152 12.15 -0.29 -18.64
C ASP A 152 12.95 0.38 -19.78
N GLN A 153 12.67 0.02 -21.04
CA GLN A 153 13.35 0.60 -22.20
C GLN A 153 12.89 2.02 -22.52
N GLY A 154 11.59 2.31 -22.39
CA GLY A 154 11.00 3.63 -22.64
C GLY A 154 11.52 4.68 -21.67
N MET A 155 11.69 4.30 -20.39
CA MET A 155 12.26 5.16 -19.36
C MET A 155 13.74 5.46 -19.64
N ARG A 156 14.53 4.46 -20.02
CA ARG A 156 15.93 4.67 -20.44
C ARG A 156 16.09 5.61 -21.64
N LYS A 157 15.09 5.71 -22.52
CA LYS A 157 15.09 6.67 -23.63
C LYS A 157 14.75 8.08 -23.15
N LYS A 158 13.71 8.24 -22.32
CA LYS A 158 13.33 9.53 -21.72
C LYS A 158 14.42 10.17 -20.85
N ASP A 159 15.32 9.36 -20.29
CA ASP A 159 16.46 9.84 -19.49
C ASP A 159 17.65 10.34 -20.33
N LYS A 160 17.64 10.10 -21.64
CA LYS A 160 18.69 10.52 -22.59
C LYS A 160 18.33 11.78 -23.39
N GLU A 161 17.07 12.21 -23.32
CA GLU A 161 16.54 13.44 -23.92
C GLU A 161 16.52 14.57 -22.88
#